data_AF-A0A2V9AXR7-F1
#
_entry.id   AF-A0A2V9AXR7-F1
#
_cell.length_a   1.000
_cell.length_b   1.000
_cell.length_c   1.000
_cell.angle_alpha   90.00
_cell.angle_beta   90.00
_cell.angle_gamma   90.00
#
_symmetry.space_group_name_H-M   'P 1'
#
loop_
_entity.id
_entity.type
_entity.pdbx_description
1 polymer ?
#
loop_
_entity_poly.entity_id
_entity_poly.type
_entity_poly.pdbx_seq_one_letter_code
_entity_poly.pdbx_strand_id
1 'polypeptide(L)'
;MIDPATKQERLVTLERENYVEHLRALLYSTYSARFLPLVVHQAFHGDFVPFGTMAVRINLGGPQTARGLYFSVTCAEAIPFITEREIITETSGTFLGDHRVRAHIAVCKEWPSGTVPRSFTAPVKSPIPLVMFSGEADGATPPWIAEEAVKYCPNGRLIKAPHTGHQIDTCTWGLMQTFFKTASVHQLDSSCVERAHGPRFATELPPP
;
A
#
# COMPACT_ATOMS: atom_id res chain seq x y z
N MET A 1 17.18 -0.19 -22.84
CA MET A 1 15.85 -0.85 -22.82
C MET A 1 15.38 -1.04 -24.26
N ILE A 2 14.66 -2.12 -24.58
CA ILE A 2 14.09 -2.33 -25.91
C ILE A 2 12.70 -1.68 -25.95
N ASP A 3 12.49 -0.73 -26.87
CA ASP A 3 11.18 -0.14 -27.12
C ASP A 3 10.26 -1.22 -27.75
N PRO A 4 9.10 -1.55 -27.15
CA PRO A 4 8.27 -2.64 -27.63
C PRO A 4 7.58 -2.34 -28.97
N ALA A 5 7.37 -1.07 -29.31
CA ALA A 5 6.74 -0.63 -30.55
C ALA A 5 7.74 -0.58 -31.71
N THR A 6 8.95 -0.09 -31.46
CA THR A 6 9.98 0.07 -32.51
C THR A 6 11.01 -1.04 -32.57
N LYS A 7 11.09 -1.89 -31.53
CA LYS A 7 12.11 -2.93 -31.33
C LYS A 7 13.55 -2.42 -31.27
N GLN A 8 13.74 -1.10 -31.15
CA GLN A 8 15.05 -0.49 -31.06
C GLN A 8 15.52 -0.39 -29.61
N GLU A 9 16.84 -0.50 -29.41
CA GLU A 9 17.46 -0.15 -28.14
C GLU A 9 17.40 1.36 -27.92
N ARG A 10 16.96 1.75 -26.74
CA ARG A 10 16.97 3.14 -26.29
C ARG A 10 17.62 3.24 -24.92
N LEU A 11 18.41 4.31 -24.76
CA LEU A 11 18.86 4.78 -23.46
C LEU A 11 17.67 5.38 -22.72
N VAL A 12 17.52 4.99 -21.46
CA VAL A 12 16.48 5.49 -20.56
C VAL A 12 17.14 5.91 -19.26
N THR A 13 16.75 7.06 -18.73
CA THR A 13 17.20 7.51 -17.41
C THR A 13 16.30 6.88 -16.36
N LEU A 14 16.91 6.21 -15.38
CA LEU A 14 16.22 5.74 -14.19
C LEU A 14 16.28 6.84 -13.12
N GLU A 15 15.22 7.64 -13.05
CA GLU A 15 15.09 8.66 -12.01
C GLU A 15 15.00 8.04 -10.62
N ARG A 16 15.61 8.68 -9.63
CA ARG A 16 15.61 8.21 -8.24
C ARG A 16 14.18 8.00 -7.74
N GLU A 17 13.31 8.96 -8.01
CA GLU A 17 11.90 9.02 -7.59
C GLU A 17 11.13 7.82 -8.16
N ASN A 18 11.39 7.47 -9.42
CA ASN A 18 10.80 6.31 -10.07
C ASN A 18 11.29 5.01 -9.41
N TYR A 19 12.59 4.91 -9.13
CA TYR A 19 13.16 3.74 -8.47
C TYR A 19 12.54 3.52 -7.09
N VAL A 20 12.56 4.53 -6.22
CA VAL A 20 12.05 4.40 -4.83
C VAL A 20 10.53 4.18 -4.78
N GLU A 21 9.78 4.76 -5.70
CA GLU A 21 8.32 4.55 -5.79
C GLU A 21 7.99 3.10 -6.17
N HIS A 22 8.78 2.46 -7.04
CA HIS A 22 8.62 1.04 -7.34
C HIS A 22 9.08 0.13 -6.19
N LEU A 23 10.12 0.51 -5.42
CA LEU A 23 10.48 -0.22 -4.20
C LEU A 23 9.35 -0.16 -3.16
N ARG A 24 8.73 1.02 -2.97
CA ARG A 24 7.54 1.19 -2.14
C ARG A 24 6.39 0.30 -2.63
N ALA A 25 6.16 0.23 -3.94
CA ALA A 25 5.13 -0.63 -4.50
C ALA A 25 5.39 -2.13 -4.27
N LEU A 26 6.64 -2.57 -4.34
CA LEU A 26 7.03 -3.94 -3.98
C LEU A 26 6.69 -4.25 -2.52
N LEU A 27 6.79 -3.27 -1.62
CA LEU A 27 6.51 -3.43 -0.19
C LEU A 27 5.01 -3.52 0.15
N TYR A 28 4.08 -3.36 -0.81
CA TYR A 28 2.64 -3.46 -0.50
C TYR A 28 2.27 -4.81 0.09
N SER A 29 2.75 -5.90 -0.50
CA SER A 29 2.35 -7.27 -0.15
C SER A 29 3.58 -8.09 0.19
N THR A 30 3.45 -9.10 1.03
CA THR A 30 4.62 -9.95 1.36
C THR A 30 5.01 -10.83 0.19
N TYR A 31 4.08 -11.14 -0.72
CA TYR A 31 4.34 -11.84 -1.98
C TYR A 31 5.27 -11.08 -2.92
N SER A 32 5.15 -9.75 -2.98
CA SER A 32 6.01 -8.88 -3.79
C SER A 32 7.27 -8.45 -3.03
N ALA A 33 7.15 -8.17 -1.73
CA ALA A 33 8.25 -7.67 -0.91
C ALA A 33 9.42 -8.66 -0.83
N ARG A 34 9.14 -9.96 -0.97
CA ARG A 34 10.18 -11.02 -0.98
C ARG A 34 11.24 -10.86 -2.06
N PHE A 35 10.95 -10.13 -3.15
CA PHE A 35 11.88 -9.87 -4.25
C PHE A 35 12.77 -8.65 -4.00
N LEU A 36 12.45 -7.83 -3.00
CA LEU A 36 13.15 -6.58 -2.75
C LEU A 36 14.65 -6.78 -2.51
N PRO A 37 15.13 -7.77 -1.72
CA PRO A 37 16.57 -7.98 -1.54
C PRO A 37 17.28 -8.33 -2.84
N LEU A 38 16.68 -9.17 -3.70
CA LEU A 38 17.25 -9.51 -5.00
C LEU A 38 17.35 -8.27 -5.90
N VAL A 39 16.28 -7.48 -5.99
CA VAL A 39 16.23 -6.26 -6.82
C VAL A 39 17.28 -5.25 -6.36
N VAL A 40 17.41 -5.02 -5.05
CA VAL A 40 18.39 -4.08 -4.50
C VAL A 40 19.82 -4.60 -4.65
N HIS A 41 20.05 -5.89 -4.41
CA HIS A 41 21.38 -6.50 -4.53
C HIS A 41 21.90 -6.48 -5.96
N GLN A 42 21.06 -6.79 -6.95
CA GLN A 42 21.46 -6.74 -8.36
C GLN A 42 21.73 -5.31 -8.83
N ALA A 43 20.90 -4.35 -8.40
CA ALA A 43 21.14 -2.94 -8.66
C ALA A 43 22.48 -2.45 -8.08
N PHE A 44 22.88 -2.93 -6.89
CA PHE A 44 24.20 -2.65 -6.32
C PHE A 44 25.36 -3.15 -7.20
N HIS A 45 25.16 -4.26 -7.91
CA HIS A 45 26.11 -4.79 -8.90
C HIS A 45 25.99 -4.12 -10.29
N GLY A 46 25.13 -3.11 -10.45
CA GLY A 46 24.90 -2.43 -11.72
C GLY A 46 23.91 -3.13 -12.65
N ASP A 47 23.32 -4.25 -12.24
CA ASP A 47 22.27 -4.94 -12.99
C ASP A 47 20.88 -4.43 -12.59
N PHE A 48 20.31 -3.57 -13.43
CA PHE A 48 18.96 -3.02 -13.26
C PHE A 48 17.88 -3.82 -14.00
N VAL A 49 18.21 -4.92 -14.67
CA VAL A 49 17.22 -5.76 -15.36
C VAL A 49 16.17 -6.28 -14.37
N PRO A 50 16.53 -6.80 -13.17
CA PRO A 50 15.54 -7.25 -12.18
C PRO A 50 14.58 -6.16 -11.73
N PHE A 51 15.10 -4.95 -11.52
CA PHE A 51 14.27 -3.79 -11.23
C PHE A 51 13.27 -3.53 -12.37
N GLY A 52 13.77 -3.45 -13.61
CA GLY A 52 12.93 -3.20 -14.79
C GLY A 52 11.84 -4.25 -14.97
N THR A 53 12.17 -5.53 -14.80
CA THR A 53 11.20 -6.64 -14.85
C THR A 53 10.10 -6.47 -13.80
N MET A 54 10.47 -6.18 -12.55
CA MET A 54 9.48 -6.00 -11.48
C MET A 54 8.65 -4.72 -11.66
N ALA A 55 9.26 -3.64 -12.13
CA ALA A 55 8.58 -2.38 -12.41
C ALA A 55 7.48 -2.54 -13.46
N VAL A 56 7.77 -3.29 -14.54
CA VAL A 56 6.77 -3.63 -15.57
C VAL A 56 5.65 -4.52 -15.02
N ARG A 57 5.95 -5.46 -14.12
CA ARG A 57 4.93 -6.34 -13.52
C ARG A 57 3.98 -5.58 -12.57
N ILE A 58 4.50 -4.62 -11.80
CA ILE A 58 3.71 -3.82 -10.85
C ILE A 58 2.93 -2.70 -11.55
N ASN A 59 3.49 -2.12 -12.62
CA ASN A 59 2.88 -1.11 -13.50
C ASN A 59 1.96 -0.09 -12.80
N LEU A 60 2.53 0.77 -11.96
CA LEU A 60 1.80 1.80 -11.21
C LEU A 60 1.01 2.78 -12.09
N GLY A 61 1.42 2.97 -13.35
CA GLY A 61 0.74 3.82 -14.33
C GLY A 61 -0.21 3.07 -15.26
N GLY A 62 -0.43 1.78 -15.02
CA GLY A 62 -1.20 0.90 -15.87
C GLY A 62 -2.71 1.19 -15.86
N PRO A 63 -3.47 0.53 -16.76
CA PRO A 63 -4.92 0.73 -16.88
C PRO A 63 -5.70 0.33 -15.61
N GLN A 64 -5.05 -0.35 -14.67
CA GLN A 64 -5.62 -0.79 -13.40
C GLN A 64 -5.98 0.37 -12.47
N THR A 65 -5.43 1.58 -12.69
CA THR A 65 -5.75 2.77 -11.89
C THR A 65 -6.54 3.77 -12.72
N ALA A 66 -7.83 3.92 -12.38
CA ALA A 66 -8.67 4.98 -12.90
C ALA A 66 -8.22 6.35 -12.33
N ARG A 67 -7.14 6.93 -12.89
CA ARG A 67 -6.51 8.16 -12.38
C ARG A 67 -7.47 9.33 -12.23
N GLY A 68 -8.43 9.46 -13.16
CA GLY A 68 -9.46 10.49 -13.08
C GLY A 68 -10.31 10.36 -11.80
N LEU A 69 -10.82 9.16 -11.54
CA LEU A 69 -11.56 8.87 -10.30
C LEU A 69 -10.67 9.05 -9.06
N TYR A 70 -9.43 8.54 -9.11
CA TYR A 70 -8.48 8.65 -8.01
C TYR A 70 -8.26 10.11 -7.58
N PHE A 71 -8.01 11.02 -8.52
CA PHE A 71 -7.82 12.43 -8.20
C PHE A 71 -9.12 13.13 -7.80
N SER A 72 -10.25 12.80 -8.43
CA SER A 72 -11.55 13.37 -8.04
C SER A 72 -11.93 13.05 -6.59
N VAL A 73 -11.51 11.90 -6.06
CA VAL A 73 -11.71 11.51 -4.65
C VAL A 73 -10.63 12.13 -3.76
N THR A 74 -9.35 11.79 -4.01
CA THR A 74 -8.26 12.12 -3.08
C THR A 74 -7.97 13.61 -2.96
N CYS A 75 -8.20 14.40 -4.01
CA CYS A 75 -8.01 15.84 -3.97
C CYS A 75 -9.08 16.55 -3.11
N ALA A 76 -10.25 15.95 -2.92
CA ALA A 76 -11.28 16.47 -2.03
C ALA A 76 -11.17 15.91 -0.61
N GLU A 77 -10.87 14.60 -0.49
CA GLU A 77 -11.08 13.84 0.74
C GLU A 77 -9.82 13.55 1.56
N ALA A 78 -8.63 13.65 0.95
CA ALA A 78 -7.37 13.29 1.61
C ALA A 78 -6.36 14.44 1.62
N ILE A 79 -6.00 14.96 0.45
CA ILE A 79 -4.95 15.98 0.30
C ILE A 79 -5.21 17.26 1.13
N PRO A 80 -6.45 17.79 1.24
CA PRO A 80 -6.70 18.99 2.03
C PRO A 80 -6.40 18.85 3.53
N PHE A 81 -6.27 17.62 4.03
CA PHE A 81 -6.03 17.34 5.45
C PHE A 81 -4.55 17.12 5.78
N ILE A 82 -3.67 17.07 4.77
CA ILE A 82 -2.23 16.88 4.98
C ILE A 82 -1.57 18.25 5.17
N THR A 83 -0.91 18.43 6.31
CA THR A 83 -0.21 19.66 6.66
C THR A 83 1.27 19.62 6.24
N GLU A 84 1.85 20.81 6.03
CA GLU A 84 3.28 20.95 5.73
C GLU A 84 4.17 20.32 6.81
N ARG A 85 3.78 20.46 8.08
CA ARG A 85 4.49 19.88 9.21
C ARG A 85 4.48 18.35 9.17
N GLU A 86 3.35 17.73 8.84
CA GLU A 86 3.26 16.27 8.68
C GLU A 86 4.14 15.80 7.52
N ILE A 87 4.13 16.49 6.37
CA ILE A 87 5.01 16.13 5.26
C ILE A 87 6.47 16.13 5.72
N ILE A 88 6.95 17.19 6.37
CA ILE A 88 8.34 17.26 6.84
C ILE A 88 8.64 16.15 7.86
N THR A 89 7.76 15.97 8.84
CA THR A 89 7.98 15.04 9.95
C THR A 89 7.96 13.58 9.49
N GLU A 90 6.97 13.21 8.67
CA GLU A 90 6.73 11.83 8.25
C GLU A 90 7.64 11.38 7.10
N THR A 91 8.22 12.31 6.33
CA THR A 91 9.07 11.95 5.17
C THR A 91 10.56 12.11 5.44
N SER A 92 10.96 12.88 6.45
CA SER A 92 12.36 13.12 6.80
C SER A 92 13.09 11.82 7.14
N GLY A 93 14.26 11.60 6.52
CA GLY A 93 15.08 10.41 6.73
C GLY A 93 14.54 9.11 6.11
N THR A 94 13.38 9.15 5.46
CA THR A 94 12.85 8.00 4.71
C THR A 94 13.52 7.88 3.35
N PHE A 95 13.58 6.66 2.80
CA PHE A 95 14.11 6.46 1.43
C PHE A 95 13.19 7.07 0.36
N LEU A 96 11.88 7.15 0.64
CA LEU A 96 10.86 7.66 -0.29
C LEU A 96 10.91 9.20 -0.41
N GLY A 97 11.15 9.89 0.72
CA GLY A 97 11.09 11.35 0.77
C GLY A 97 9.67 11.89 0.55
N ASP A 98 9.56 13.18 0.25
CA ASP A 98 8.27 13.88 0.10
C ASP A 98 7.74 13.95 -1.34
N HIS A 99 8.52 13.48 -2.32
CA HIS A 99 8.20 13.65 -3.74
C HIS A 99 6.77 13.23 -4.10
N ARG A 100 6.32 12.05 -3.60
CA ARG A 100 4.98 11.53 -3.89
C ARG A 100 3.86 12.45 -3.40
N VAL A 101 3.91 12.87 -2.13
CA VAL A 101 2.87 13.73 -1.56
C VAL A 101 2.90 15.13 -2.20
N ARG A 102 4.09 15.65 -2.52
CA ARG A 102 4.27 16.92 -3.23
C ARG A 102 3.68 16.88 -4.64
N ALA A 103 3.96 15.81 -5.38
CA ALA A 103 3.41 15.62 -6.72
C ALA A 103 1.88 15.52 -6.68
N HIS A 104 1.32 14.82 -5.69
CA HIS A 104 -0.13 14.71 -5.51
C HIS A 104 -0.76 16.07 -5.16
N ILE A 105 -0.16 16.83 -4.24
CA ILE A 105 -0.59 18.21 -3.93
C ILE A 105 -0.55 19.09 -5.17
N ALA A 106 0.51 18.99 -5.99
CA ALA A 106 0.63 19.78 -7.22
C ALA A 106 -0.49 19.45 -8.22
N VAL A 107 -0.84 18.17 -8.39
CA VAL A 107 -1.98 17.77 -9.22
C VAL A 107 -3.29 18.33 -8.65
N CYS A 108 -3.51 18.23 -7.35
CA CYS A 108 -4.76 18.68 -6.72
C CYS A 108 -4.96 20.20 -6.70
N LYS A 109 -3.92 21.00 -6.97
CA LYS A 109 -4.07 22.44 -7.19
C LYS A 109 -4.75 22.77 -8.52
N GLU A 110 -4.57 21.91 -9.51
CA GLU A 110 -5.10 22.09 -10.87
C GLU A 110 -6.32 21.20 -11.14
N TRP A 111 -6.49 20.11 -10.40
CA TRP A 111 -7.56 19.15 -10.60
C TRP A 111 -8.91 19.68 -10.09
N PRO A 112 -10.01 19.59 -10.88
CA PRO A 112 -11.35 19.90 -10.39
C PRO A 112 -11.71 18.98 -9.22
N SER A 113 -11.86 19.53 -8.03
CA SER A 113 -12.20 18.77 -6.82
C SER A 113 -13.42 19.33 -6.12
N GLY A 114 -14.12 18.47 -5.40
CA GLY A 114 -15.19 18.87 -4.48
C GLY A 114 -14.63 19.35 -3.14
N THR A 115 -15.52 19.81 -2.26
CA THR A 115 -15.20 20.14 -0.87
C THR A 115 -15.91 19.18 0.06
N VAL A 116 -15.19 18.68 1.07
CA VAL A 116 -15.79 17.96 2.20
C VAL A 116 -15.76 18.83 3.46
N PRO A 117 -16.64 18.56 4.44
CA PRO A 117 -16.59 19.26 5.73
C PRO A 117 -15.23 19.08 6.42
N ARG A 118 -14.81 20.04 7.24
CA ARG A 118 -13.59 19.90 8.06
C ARG A 118 -13.61 18.68 8.99
N SER A 119 -14.81 18.22 9.34
CA SER A 119 -15.02 17.02 10.15
C SER A 119 -14.97 15.72 9.35
N PHE A 120 -14.59 15.73 8.06
CA PHE A 120 -14.56 14.52 7.23
C PHE A 120 -13.62 13.44 7.80
N THR A 121 -12.51 13.85 8.40
CA THR A 121 -11.56 12.95 9.08
C THR A 121 -11.95 12.67 10.53
N ALA A 122 -13.13 13.13 10.99
CA ALA A 122 -13.60 12.81 12.33
C ALA A 122 -13.86 11.30 12.46
N PRO A 123 -13.50 10.69 13.60
CA PRO A 123 -13.70 9.26 13.78
C PRO A 123 -15.17 8.87 13.72
N VAL A 124 -15.46 7.81 12.97
CA VAL A 124 -16.77 7.17 12.97
C VAL A 124 -16.94 6.39 14.27
N LYS A 125 -17.99 6.71 15.03
CA LYS A 125 -18.35 6.00 16.26
C LYS A 125 -19.51 5.06 15.98
N SER A 126 -19.36 3.80 16.33
CA SER A 126 -20.42 2.81 16.08
C SER A 126 -20.43 1.72 17.15
N PRO A 127 -21.60 1.42 17.76
CA PRO A 127 -21.76 0.27 18.64
C PRO A 127 -22.04 -1.03 17.86
N ILE A 128 -22.20 -0.98 16.54
CA ILE A 128 -22.45 -2.18 15.73
C ILE A 128 -21.19 -3.06 15.75
N PRO A 129 -21.31 -4.40 15.81
CA PRO A 129 -20.16 -5.29 15.66
C PRO A 129 -19.31 -4.93 14.43
N LEU A 130 -18.01 -4.83 14.63
CA LEU A 130 -17.05 -4.45 13.59
C LEU A 130 -15.79 -5.31 13.72
N VAL A 131 -15.26 -5.76 12.58
CA VAL A 131 -13.96 -6.43 12.53
C VAL A 131 -13.05 -5.64 11.61
N MET A 132 -11.88 -5.28 12.12
CA MET A 132 -10.81 -4.69 11.34
C MET A 132 -9.69 -5.72 11.18
N PHE A 133 -9.18 -5.86 9.96
CA PHE A 133 -8.03 -6.71 9.67
C PHE A 133 -6.87 -5.81 9.25
N SER A 134 -5.68 -6.08 9.80
CA SER A 134 -4.48 -5.35 9.39
C SER A 134 -3.27 -6.28 9.40
N GLY A 135 -2.49 -6.25 8.33
CA GLY A 135 -1.20 -6.93 8.27
C GLY A 135 -0.14 -6.15 9.06
N GLU A 136 0.64 -6.83 9.90
CA GLU A 136 1.69 -6.17 10.68
C GLU A 136 2.83 -5.60 9.82
N ALA A 137 3.00 -6.11 8.60
CA ALA A 137 3.95 -5.62 7.61
C ALA A 137 3.28 -4.77 6.51
N ASP A 138 2.03 -4.32 6.69
CA ASP A 138 1.32 -3.48 5.73
C ASP A 138 1.92 -2.06 5.71
N GLY A 139 2.67 -1.74 4.65
CA GLY A 139 3.25 -0.41 4.44
C GLY A 139 2.29 0.63 3.84
N ALA A 140 1.07 0.24 3.46
CA ALA A 140 0.08 1.11 2.82
C ALA A 140 -1.01 1.56 3.80
N THR A 141 -1.56 0.64 4.58
CA THR A 141 -2.53 0.88 5.66
C THR A 141 -2.08 0.20 6.96
N PRO A 142 -1.01 0.71 7.57
CA PRO A 142 -0.35 0.04 8.69
C PRO A 142 -1.25 -0.10 9.95
N PRO A 143 -0.93 -1.04 10.86
CA PRO A 143 -1.81 -1.41 11.97
C PRO A 143 -2.24 -0.26 12.88
N TRP A 144 -1.37 0.72 13.10
CA TRP A 144 -1.68 1.84 13.97
C TRP A 144 -2.91 2.65 13.49
N ILE A 145 -3.20 2.68 12.19
CA ILE A 145 -4.41 3.31 11.65
C ILE A 145 -5.67 2.59 12.17
N ALA A 146 -5.67 1.26 12.11
CA ALA A 146 -6.79 0.45 12.59
C ALA A 146 -6.88 0.45 14.13
N GLU A 147 -5.73 0.51 14.82
CA GLU A 147 -5.67 0.66 16.28
C GLU A 147 -6.29 1.99 16.75
N GLU A 148 -6.07 3.09 16.03
CA GLU A 148 -6.75 4.36 16.33
C GLU A 148 -8.25 4.30 16.02
N ALA A 149 -8.62 3.71 14.89
CA ALA A 149 -10.02 3.65 14.47
C ALA A 149 -10.89 2.76 15.38
N VAL A 150 -10.38 1.60 15.81
CA VAL A 150 -11.15 0.63 16.61
C VAL A 150 -11.52 1.16 18.00
N LYS A 151 -10.79 2.15 18.54
CA LYS A 151 -11.09 2.80 19.83
C LYS A 151 -12.48 3.44 19.88
N TYR A 152 -13.05 3.78 18.73
CA TYR A 152 -14.38 4.38 18.59
C TYR A 152 -15.50 3.35 18.41
N CYS A 153 -15.16 2.06 18.44
CA CYS A 153 -16.07 0.95 18.23
C CYS A 153 -16.01 0.02 19.46
N PRO A 154 -16.86 0.21 20.49
CA PRO A 154 -16.80 -0.59 21.72
C PRO A 154 -17.05 -2.09 21.50
N ASN A 155 -17.74 -2.45 20.41
CA ASN A 155 -17.95 -3.84 19.97
C ASN A 155 -17.05 -4.21 18.77
N GLY A 156 -15.98 -3.43 18.57
CA GLY A 156 -14.99 -3.62 17.53
C GLY A 156 -13.92 -4.61 17.96
N ARG A 157 -13.42 -5.40 17.01
CA ARG A 157 -12.26 -6.26 17.18
C ARG A 157 -11.26 -6.00 16.07
N LEU A 158 -10.04 -5.65 16.45
CA LEU A 158 -8.91 -5.60 15.53
C LEU A 158 -8.20 -6.96 15.53
N ILE A 159 -8.01 -7.52 14.34
CA ILE A 159 -7.23 -8.73 14.10
C ILE A 159 -5.97 -8.31 13.35
N LYS A 160 -4.82 -8.39 14.03
CA LYS A 160 -3.51 -8.13 13.44
C LYS A 160 -2.91 -9.42 12.93
N ALA A 161 -2.45 -9.41 11.68
CA ALA A 161 -1.86 -10.56 11.01
C ALA A 161 -0.33 -10.44 10.95
N PRO A 162 0.40 -11.23 11.77
CA PRO A 162 1.85 -11.25 11.73
C PRO A 162 2.34 -11.65 10.34
N HIS A 163 3.45 -11.05 9.91
CA HIS A 163 4.12 -11.38 8.64
C HIS A 163 3.25 -11.23 7.38
N THR A 164 2.16 -10.47 7.45
CA THR A 164 1.24 -10.17 6.34
C THR A 164 1.30 -8.69 5.99
N GLY A 165 1.26 -8.38 4.69
CA GLY A 165 1.23 -7.00 4.17
C GLY A 165 -0.19 -6.51 3.88
N HIS A 166 -0.33 -5.63 2.89
CA HIS A 166 -1.58 -5.13 2.33
C HIS A 166 -2.26 -6.18 1.42
N GLN A 167 -2.76 -7.26 2.01
CA GLN A 167 -3.33 -8.40 1.28
C GLN A 167 -4.41 -9.12 2.10
N ILE A 168 -5.26 -9.87 1.41
CA ILE A 168 -6.22 -10.80 2.03
C ILE A 168 -5.74 -12.22 1.76
N ASP A 169 -5.64 -13.03 2.81
CA ASP A 169 -5.33 -14.45 2.72
C ASP A 169 -6.56 -15.33 3.01
N THR A 170 -6.39 -16.65 2.91
CA THR A 170 -7.46 -17.62 3.14
C THR A 170 -7.99 -17.60 4.57
N CYS A 171 -7.14 -17.30 5.55
CA CYS A 171 -7.53 -17.18 6.96
C CYS A 171 -8.42 -15.96 7.18
N THR A 172 -7.96 -14.78 6.77
CA THR A 172 -8.68 -13.51 6.84
C THR A 172 -10.00 -13.60 6.09
N TRP A 173 -10.00 -14.20 4.89
CA TRP A 173 -11.22 -14.47 4.14
C TRP A 173 -12.22 -15.36 4.90
N GLY A 174 -11.76 -16.45 5.51
CA GLY A 174 -12.59 -17.33 6.33
C GLY A 174 -13.19 -16.62 7.55
N LEU A 175 -12.41 -15.74 8.19
CA LEU A 175 -12.87 -14.90 9.29
C LEU A 175 -13.95 -13.91 8.85
N MET A 176 -13.77 -13.26 7.69
CA MET A 176 -14.79 -12.37 7.10
C MET A 176 -16.09 -13.13 6.83
N GLN A 177 -16.01 -14.33 6.26
CA GLN A 177 -17.19 -15.17 5.98
C GLN A 177 -17.93 -15.57 7.27
N THR A 178 -17.19 -15.95 8.31
CA THR A 178 -17.78 -16.27 9.62
C THR A 178 -18.45 -15.04 10.22
N PHE A 179 -17.79 -13.87 10.16
CA PHE A 179 -18.36 -12.63 10.68
C PHE A 179 -19.67 -12.26 9.98
N PHE A 180 -19.75 -12.37 8.65
CA PHE A 180 -21.00 -12.07 7.93
C PHE A 180 -22.15 -13.03 8.27
N LYS A 181 -21.85 -14.28 8.65
CA LYS A 181 -22.89 -15.27 9.03
C LYS A 181 -23.37 -15.11 10.46
N THR A 182 -22.48 -14.71 11.37
CA THR A 182 -22.78 -14.69 12.82
C THR A 182 -23.03 -13.29 13.35
N ALA A 183 -22.59 -12.25 12.63
CA ALA A 183 -22.56 -10.86 13.08
C ALA A 183 -21.93 -10.67 14.47
N SER A 184 -20.98 -11.54 14.84
CA SER A 184 -20.39 -11.57 16.19
C SER A 184 -18.87 -11.61 16.14
N VAL A 185 -18.23 -10.67 16.84
CA VAL A 185 -16.76 -10.63 16.98
C VAL A 185 -16.22 -11.69 17.94
N HIS A 186 -17.07 -12.24 18.81
CA HIS A 186 -16.69 -13.25 19.81
C HIS A 186 -16.59 -14.66 19.21
N GLN A 187 -17.28 -14.91 18.10
CA GLN A 187 -17.30 -16.22 17.42
C GLN A 187 -16.18 -16.35 16.37
N LEU A 188 -15.24 -15.41 16.34
CA LEU A 188 -14.12 -15.43 15.41
C LEU A 188 -12.90 -16.10 16.06
N ASP A 189 -12.64 -17.35 15.69
CA ASP A 189 -11.38 -18.03 15.99
C ASP A 189 -10.28 -17.53 15.05
N SER A 190 -9.48 -16.57 15.52
CA SER A 190 -8.38 -15.99 14.76
C SER A 190 -7.06 -16.77 14.89
N SER A 191 -7.05 -17.98 15.44
CA SER A 191 -5.81 -18.77 15.62
C SER A 191 -5.09 -19.10 14.31
N CYS A 192 -5.78 -19.08 13.17
CA CYS A 192 -5.15 -19.26 11.86
C CYS A 192 -4.18 -18.12 11.50
N VAL A 193 -4.40 -16.94 12.06
CA VAL A 193 -3.58 -15.75 11.82
C VAL A 193 -2.18 -15.92 12.41
N GLU A 194 -2.07 -16.59 13.56
CA GLU A 194 -0.80 -16.88 14.23
C GLU A 194 0.08 -17.86 13.45
N ARG A 195 -0.51 -18.62 12.52
CA ARG A 195 0.20 -19.57 11.66
C ARG A 195 0.70 -18.94 10.37
N ALA A 196 0.45 -17.64 10.15
CA ALA A 196 0.95 -16.94 8.99
C ALA A 196 2.49 -16.86 9.02
N HIS A 197 3.11 -17.16 7.89
CA HIS A 197 4.55 -17.00 7.71
C HIS A 197 4.82 -16.20 6.45
N GLY A 198 5.76 -15.26 6.57
CA GLY A 198 6.25 -14.51 5.43
C GLY A 198 6.94 -15.45 4.43
N PRO A 199 6.82 -15.22 3.12
CA PRO A 199 7.55 -15.98 2.13
C PRO A 199 9.06 -15.76 2.29
N ARG A 200 9.86 -16.79 1.97
CA ARG A 200 11.32 -16.66 1.91
C ARG A 200 11.73 -15.63 0.86
N PHE A 201 12.83 -14.92 1.08
CA PHE A 201 13.37 -14.05 0.03
C PHE A 201 13.65 -14.83 -1.25
N ALA A 202 13.35 -14.20 -2.38
CA ALA A 202 13.61 -14.79 -3.69
C ALA A 202 15.10 -14.63 -4.03
N THR A 203 15.67 -15.66 -4.64
CA THR A 203 17.04 -15.64 -5.18
C THR A 203 17.07 -15.52 -6.71
N GLU A 204 15.89 -15.59 -7.34
CA GLU A 204 15.69 -15.49 -8.78
C GLU A 204 14.34 -14.81 -9.07
N LEU A 205 14.20 -14.23 -10.26
CA LEU A 205 12.95 -13.64 -10.72
C LEU A 205 11.96 -14.74 -11.13
N PRO A 206 10.65 -14.48 -11.01
CA PRO A 206 9.66 -15.41 -11.55
C PRO A 206 9.85 -15.53 -13.07
N PRO A 207 9.66 -16.74 -13.63
CA PRO A 207 9.73 -16.94 -15.08
C PRO A 207 8.75 -16.00 -15.81
N PRO A 208 9.09 -15.58 -17.04
CA PRO A 208 8.30 -14.63 -17.82
C PRO A 208 6.82 -14.99 -17.91
#